data_AF-A0A080YUL5-F1
#
_entry.id   AF-A0A080YUL5-F1
#
_cell.length_a   1.000
_cell.length_b   1.000
_cell.length_c   1.000
_cell.angle_alpha   90.00
_cell.angle_beta   90.00
_cell.angle_gamma   90.00
#
_symmetry.space_group_name_H-M   'P 1'
#
loop_
_entity.id
_entity.type
_entity.pdbx_description
1 polymer ?
#
loop_
_entity_poly.entity_id
_entity_poly.type
_entity_poly.pdbx_seq_one_letter_code
_entity_poly.pdbx_strand_id
1 'polypeptide(L)'
;MSLIRNNESGGMRPEAKKADNECKFVHGRVAYEKLKPDPVLRNILLSLPIRKLRQPGVELPRSPILCKPNIDAMLHALKLADINPQTTIFFDDSVRNIQAGKQIGMHTVLVGSSERIKGADHALESLHNMKEAFPELWVEAVKDEDVRNSSKVGIETSVIA
;
A
#
# COMPACT_ATOMS: atom_id res chain seq x y z
N MET A 1 -9.38 -38.37 -32.55
CA MET A 1 -10.53 -39.01 -31.88
C MET A 1 -10.10 -39.30 -30.46
N SER A 2 -10.58 -38.64 -29.41
CA SER A 2 -11.98 -38.30 -29.13
C SER A 2 -12.10 -36.95 -28.40
N LEU A 3 -13.20 -36.25 -28.70
CA LEU A 3 -13.77 -35.17 -27.90
C LEU A 3 -14.16 -35.70 -26.51
N ILE A 4 -13.95 -34.91 -25.46
CA ILE A 4 -14.91 -34.80 -24.36
C ILE A 4 -15.15 -33.30 -24.08
N ARG A 5 -16.44 -32.95 -24.06
CA ARG A 5 -17.00 -31.60 -23.91
C ARG A 5 -17.15 -31.19 -22.45
N ASN A 6 -17.23 -29.88 -22.26
CA ASN A 6 -17.45 -29.11 -21.04
C ASN A 6 -18.69 -29.53 -20.22
N ASN A 7 -18.57 -29.42 -18.90
CA ASN A 7 -19.38 -28.62 -17.94
C ASN A 7 -18.93 -29.08 -16.55
N GLU A 8 -18.66 -28.21 -15.57
CA GLU A 8 -19.68 -27.50 -14.81
C GLU A 8 -19.13 -26.22 -14.16
N SER A 9 -20.01 -25.23 -14.09
CA SER A 9 -19.89 -23.99 -13.33
C SER A 9 -19.74 -24.26 -11.82
N GLY A 10 -18.51 -24.44 -11.36
CA GLY A 10 -18.14 -24.37 -9.94
C GLY A 10 -17.72 -22.94 -9.61
N GLY A 11 -18.63 -22.15 -9.04
CA GLY A 11 -18.29 -20.85 -8.49
C GLY A 11 -17.16 -20.99 -7.46
N MET A 12 -15.97 -20.54 -7.83
CA MET A 12 -14.81 -20.48 -6.93
C MET A 12 -15.12 -19.40 -5.89
N ARG A 13 -15.77 -19.77 -4.79
CA ARG A 13 -15.72 -18.94 -3.58
C ARG A 13 -14.25 -18.93 -3.17
N PRO A 14 -13.61 -17.77 -3.01
CA PRO A 14 -12.30 -17.74 -2.38
C PRO A 14 -12.49 -18.29 -0.97
N GLU A 15 -11.99 -19.49 -0.72
CA GLU A 15 -11.78 -19.98 0.63
C GLU A 15 -10.92 -18.92 1.31
N ALA A 16 -11.50 -18.21 2.28
CA ALA A 16 -10.78 -17.27 3.11
C ALA A 16 -9.73 -18.06 3.89
N LYS A 17 -8.55 -18.19 3.29
CA LYS A 17 -7.38 -18.73 3.96
C LYS A 17 -7.16 -17.88 5.20
N LYS A 18 -6.98 -18.59 6.32
CA LYS A 18 -6.68 -18.06 7.64
C LYS A 18 -5.73 -16.87 7.52
N ALA A 19 -6.14 -15.72 8.07
CA ALA A 19 -5.29 -14.53 8.13
C ALA A 19 -4.11 -14.84 9.07
N ASP A 20 -3.03 -15.35 8.49
CA ASP A 20 -1.82 -15.71 9.20
C ASP A 20 -1.08 -14.42 9.57
N ASN A 21 -1.23 -13.91 10.80
CA ASN A 21 -0.29 -13.06 11.55
C ASN A 21 0.46 -11.87 10.85
N GLU A 22 0.15 -11.49 9.61
CA GLU A 22 0.95 -10.59 8.78
C GLU A 22 0.95 -9.13 9.28
N CYS A 23 -0.12 -8.68 9.94
CA CYS A 23 -0.19 -7.35 10.53
C CYS A 23 0.72 -7.14 11.76
N LYS A 24 1.45 -8.16 12.26
CA LYS A 24 2.41 -7.97 13.36
C LYS A 24 3.69 -7.23 12.94
N PHE A 25 3.94 -7.11 11.63
CA PHE A 25 5.16 -6.52 11.08
C PHE A 25 5.03 -5.04 10.70
N VAL A 26 3.87 -4.41 10.96
CA VAL A 26 3.57 -3.04 10.48
C VAL A 26 4.27 -1.96 11.33
N HIS A 27 4.98 -2.34 12.38
CA HIS A 27 5.75 -1.43 13.22
C HIS A 27 7.04 -2.13 13.66
N GLY A 28 8.18 -1.43 13.55
CA GLY A 28 9.38 -1.77 14.31
C GLY A 28 9.06 -1.86 15.82
N ARG A 29 10.00 -2.32 16.64
CA ARG A 29 9.82 -2.31 18.11
C ARG A 29 9.77 -0.85 18.60
N VAL A 30 8.60 -0.24 18.53
CA VAL A 30 8.30 1.01 19.20
C VAL A 30 8.24 0.67 20.68
N ALA A 31 9.08 1.31 21.49
CA ALA A 31 9.05 1.17 22.95
C ALA A 31 7.80 1.86 23.48
N TYR A 32 6.64 1.20 23.33
CA TYR A 32 5.34 1.71 23.75
C TYR A 32 5.34 2.03 25.25
N GLU A 33 6.22 1.42 26.05
CA GLU A 33 6.35 1.75 27.48
C GLU A 33 6.90 3.16 27.73
N LYS A 34 7.60 3.75 26.76
CA LYS A 34 8.21 5.09 26.87
C LYS A 34 7.32 6.20 26.29
N LEU A 35 6.29 5.83 25.53
CA LEU A 35 5.38 6.81 24.92
C LEU A 35 4.28 7.18 25.91
N LYS A 36 4.28 8.45 26.35
CA LYS A 36 3.17 9.00 27.11
C LYS A 36 2.02 9.32 26.15
N PRO A 37 0.76 8.89 26.43
CA PRO A 37 -0.38 9.29 25.63
C PRO A 37 -0.53 10.81 25.63
N ASP A 38 -0.61 11.41 24.44
CA ASP A 38 -0.90 12.84 24.31
C ASP A 38 -2.41 13.08 24.58
N PRO A 39 -2.78 13.95 25.54
CA PRO A 39 -4.16 14.18 25.90
C PRO A 39 -4.99 14.86 24.79
N VAL A 40 -4.35 15.66 23.93
CA VAL A 40 -5.00 16.30 22.76
C VAL A 40 -5.27 15.25 21.69
N LEU A 41 -4.26 14.44 21.33
CA LEU A 41 -4.43 13.36 20.35
C LEU A 41 -5.48 12.35 20.81
N ARG A 42 -5.56 12.07 22.12
CA ARG A 42 -6.60 11.22 22.69
C ARG A 42 -7.99 11.79 22.45
N ASN A 43 -8.20 13.08 22.69
CA ASN A 43 -9.52 13.71 22.53
C ASN A 43 -9.92 13.79 21.05
N ILE A 44 -8.97 14.05 20.15
CA ILE A 44 -9.19 14.00 18.70
C ILE A 44 -9.58 12.57 18.28
N LEU A 45 -8.83 11.54 18.72
CA LEU A 45 -9.15 10.16 18.39
C LEU A 45 -10.53 9.73 18.89
N LEU A 46 -11.00 10.30 20.00
CA LEU A 46 -12.34 10.04 20.55
C LEU A 46 -13.45 10.83 19.84
N SER A 47 -13.13 11.97 19.21
CA SER A 47 -14.11 12.78 18.47
C SER A 47 -14.29 12.34 17.02
N LEU A 48 -13.32 11.60 16.46
CA LEU A 48 -13.44 11.03 15.12
C LEU A 48 -14.59 10.01 15.07
N PRO A 49 -15.42 9.99 14.00
CA PRO A 49 -16.44 8.96 13.78
C PRO A 49 -15.83 7.61 13.37
N ILE A 50 -14.57 7.35 13.75
CA ILE A 50 -13.91 6.06 13.61
C ILE A 50 -14.41 5.22 14.77
N ARG A 51 -15.30 4.26 14.49
CA ARG A 51 -15.78 3.31 15.49
C ARG A 51 -14.55 2.65 16.12
N LYS A 52 -14.34 2.89 17.42
CA LYS A 52 -13.41 2.10 18.22
C LYS A 52 -13.95 0.68 18.20
N LEU A 53 -13.44 -0.12 17.25
CA LEU A 53 -13.80 -1.51 16.99
C LEU A 53 -13.26 -2.43 18.10
N ARG A 54 -13.46 -2.04 19.35
CA ARG A 54 -13.14 -2.86 20.51
C ARG A 54 -14.15 -2.58 21.61
N GLN A 55 -15.38 -3.02 21.39
CA GLN A 55 -16.29 -3.24 22.50
C GLN A 55 -15.81 -4.49 23.25
N PRO A 56 -15.51 -4.42 24.57
CA PRO A 56 -15.20 -5.61 25.34
C PRO A 56 -16.36 -6.61 25.24
N GLY A 57 -16.11 -7.82 24.75
CA GLY A 57 -17.12 -8.87 24.65
C GLY A 57 -17.92 -8.95 23.35
N VAL A 58 -17.72 -8.03 22.39
CA VAL A 58 -18.25 -8.19 21.02
C VAL A 58 -17.13 -8.71 20.13
N GLU A 59 -17.18 -9.98 19.76
CA GLU A 59 -16.34 -10.51 18.69
C GLU A 59 -16.80 -9.84 17.40
N LEU A 60 -15.99 -8.92 16.89
CA LEU A 60 -16.24 -8.35 15.58
C LEU A 60 -16.15 -9.46 14.55
N PRO A 61 -16.98 -9.43 13.49
CA PRO A 61 -16.77 -10.32 12.37
C PRO A 61 -15.32 -10.17 11.93
N ARG A 62 -14.58 -11.27 11.86
CA ARG A 62 -13.21 -11.29 11.35
C ARG A 62 -13.27 -10.92 9.87
N SER A 63 -13.25 -9.64 9.56
CA SER A 63 -12.85 -9.18 8.23
C SER A 63 -11.34 -9.35 8.18
N PRO A 64 -10.79 -10.24 7.35
CA PRO A 64 -9.35 -10.34 7.19
C PRO A 64 -8.85 -8.96 6.71
N ILE A 65 -7.95 -8.35 7.47
CA ILE A 65 -7.25 -7.16 7.01
C ILE A 65 -6.33 -7.65 5.88
N LEU A 66 -6.71 -7.37 4.64
CA LEU A 66 -5.88 -7.65 3.48
C LEU A 66 -4.99 -6.43 3.26
N CYS A 67 -3.69 -6.62 3.44
CA CYS A 67 -2.68 -5.61 3.18
C CYS A 67 -1.52 -6.24 2.42
N LYS A 68 -0.56 -5.42 1.97
CA LYS A 68 0.71 -5.92 1.43
C LYS A 68 1.29 -7.02 2.36
N PRO A 69 1.89 -8.10 1.82
CA PRO A 69 2.19 -8.34 0.41
C PRO A 69 1.04 -9.00 -0.38
N ASN A 70 -0.18 -9.04 0.16
CA ASN A 70 -1.33 -9.62 -0.55
C ASN A 70 -1.60 -8.89 -1.86
N ILE A 71 -1.49 -9.61 -2.98
CA ILE A 71 -1.66 -9.08 -4.34
C ILE A 71 -3.06 -8.50 -4.55
N ASP A 72 -4.10 -9.18 -4.07
CA ASP A 72 -5.48 -8.74 -4.24
C ASP A 72 -5.72 -7.40 -3.53
N ALA A 73 -5.11 -7.20 -2.35
CA ALA A 73 -5.15 -5.93 -1.63
C ALA A 73 -4.47 -4.81 -2.44
N MET A 74 -3.30 -5.07 -3.02
CA MET A 74 -2.57 -4.09 -3.83
C MET A 74 -3.32 -3.74 -5.11
N LEU A 75 -3.83 -4.74 -5.84
CA LEU A 75 -4.65 -4.53 -7.05
C LEU A 75 -5.94 -3.78 -6.74
N HIS A 76 -6.58 -4.08 -5.61
CA HIS A 76 -7.77 -3.36 -5.18
C HIS A 76 -7.46 -1.89 -4.87
N ALA A 77 -6.36 -1.61 -4.16
CA ALA A 77 -5.91 -0.25 -3.88
C ALA A 77 -5.60 0.53 -5.17
N LEU A 78 -4.91 -0.08 -6.13
CA LEU A 78 -4.63 0.53 -7.43
C LEU A 78 -5.91 0.85 -8.21
N LYS A 79 -6.86 -0.08 -8.21
CA LYS A 79 -8.17 0.11 -8.85
C LYS A 79 -8.94 1.27 -8.21
N LEU A 80 -8.97 1.36 -6.88
CA LEU A 80 -9.63 2.46 -6.18
C LEU A 80 -8.97 3.82 -6.45
N ALA A 81 -7.66 3.83 -6.68
CA ALA A 81 -6.89 5.02 -6.98
C ALA A 81 -6.85 5.39 -8.47
N ASP A 82 -7.41 4.55 -9.35
CA ASP A 82 -7.28 4.67 -10.81
C ASP A 82 -5.82 4.79 -11.30
N ILE A 83 -4.94 4.00 -10.69
CA ILE A 83 -3.50 4.02 -10.97
C ILE A 83 -3.11 2.79 -11.80
N ASN A 84 -2.40 3.04 -12.91
CA ASN A 84 -1.82 2.00 -13.75
C ASN A 84 -0.52 1.44 -13.11
N PRO A 85 -0.44 0.14 -12.77
CA PRO A 85 0.75 -0.42 -12.13
C PRO A 85 1.99 -0.35 -13.03
N GLN A 86 1.85 -0.50 -14.36
CA GLN A 86 2.99 -0.48 -15.29
C GLN A 86 3.68 0.89 -15.38
N THR A 87 3.02 1.97 -14.97
CA THR A 87 3.59 3.32 -14.91
C THR A 87 3.84 3.79 -13.48
N THR A 88 3.77 2.89 -12.50
CA THR A 88 3.89 3.22 -11.08
C THR A 88 5.26 2.81 -10.54
N ILE A 89 5.91 3.73 -9.82
CA ILE A 89 7.10 3.43 -9.03
C ILE A 89 6.68 3.13 -7.59
N PHE A 90 7.14 1.99 -7.07
CA PHE A 90 6.78 1.45 -5.78
C PHE A 90 7.99 1.34 -4.85
N PHE A 91 8.02 2.19 -3.83
CA PHE A 91 9.06 2.23 -2.79
C PHE A 91 8.58 1.50 -1.54
N ASP A 92 9.37 0.56 -1.02
CA ASP A 92 9.07 -0.20 0.20
C ASP A 92 10.38 -0.76 0.78
N ASP A 93 10.49 -0.88 2.11
CA ASP A 93 11.66 -1.47 2.78
C ASP A 93 11.53 -2.99 2.98
N SER A 94 10.34 -3.54 2.70
CA SER A 94 10.09 -4.97 2.79
C SER A 94 10.31 -5.68 1.45
N VAL A 95 11.26 -6.62 1.44
CA VAL A 95 11.52 -7.51 0.30
C VAL A 95 10.24 -8.21 -0.19
N ARG A 96 9.36 -8.65 0.73
CA ARG A 96 8.12 -9.34 0.36
C ARG A 96 7.15 -8.41 -0.37
N ASN A 97 7.03 -7.17 0.10
CA ASN A 97 6.16 -6.18 -0.54
C ASN A 97 6.71 -5.81 -1.91
N ILE A 98 8.02 -5.60 -2.04
CA ILE A 98 8.69 -5.31 -3.31
C ILE A 98 8.45 -6.41 -4.34
N GLN A 99 8.59 -7.68 -3.93
CA GLN A 99 8.33 -8.81 -4.82
C GLN A 99 6.87 -8.86 -5.28
N ALA A 100 5.91 -8.61 -4.39
CA ALA A 100 4.49 -8.54 -4.75
C ALA A 100 4.19 -7.38 -5.73
N GLY A 101 4.75 -6.19 -5.47
CA GLY A 101 4.66 -5.04 -6.39
C GLY A 101 5.23 -5.36 -7.77
N LYS A 102 6.37 -6.06 -7.81
CA LYS A 102 7.01 -6.47 -9.06
C LYS A 102 6.12 -7.44 -9.87
N GLN A 103 5.46 -8.38 -9.18
CA GLN A 103 4.56 -9.36 -9.82
C GLN A 103 3.35 -8.71 -10.49
N ILE A 104 2.84 -7.62 -9.94
CA ILE A 104 1.70 -6.88 -10.53
C ILE A 104 2.11 -5.83 -11.56
N GLY A 105 3.40 -5.74 -11.89
CA GLY A 105 3.92 -4.91 -12.97
C GLY A 105 4.43 -3.53 -12.55
N MET A 106 4.54 -3.24 -11.25
CA MET A 106 5.16 -1.99 -10.80
C MET A 106 6.67 -1.97 -11.05
N HIS A 107 7.21 -0.76 -11.21
CA HIS A 107 8.63 -0.50 -11.12
C HIS A 107 9.02 -0.39 -9.64
N THR A 108 9.94 -1.22 -9.14
CA THR A 108 10.12 -1.38 -7.68
C THR A 108 11.48 -0.92 -7.16
N VAL A 109 11.47 -0.22 -6.03
CA VAL A 109 12.67 0.32 -5.37
C VAL A 109 12.71 -0.15 -3.92
N LEU A 110 13.66 -1.04 -3.61
CA LEU A 110 13.91 -1.49 -2.23
C LEU A 110 14.67 -0.40 -1.47
N VAL A 111 14.12 0.05 -0.35
CA VAL A 111 14.69 1.14 0.45
C VAL A 111 15.39 0.57 1.70
N GLY A 112 16.50 1.18 2.11
CA GLY A 112 17.26 0.77 3.30
C GLY A 112 18.46 -0.13 2.98
N SER A 113 18.80 -0.32 1.71
CA SER A 113 19.93 -1.13 1.25
C SER A 113 20.49 -0.57 -0.06
N SER A 114 21.81 -0.64 -0.26
CA SER A 114 22.46 -0.40 -1.56
C SER A 114 22.45 -1.65 -2.45
N GLU A 115 22.21 -2.82 -1.86
CA GLU A 115 22.22 -4.09 -2.58
C GLU A 115 20.87 -4.36 -3.24
N ARG A 116 20.87 -4.40 -4.57
CA ARG A 116 19.71 -4.84 -5.35
C ARG A 116 19.54 -6.36 -5.23
N ILE A 117 18.32 -6.77 -4.89
CA ILE A 117 17.93 -8.18 -4.83
C ILE A 117 17.19 -8.63 -6.09
N LYS A 118 17.11 -9.95 -6.29
CA LYS A 118 16.22 -10.54 -7.29
C LYS A 118 14.76 -10.24 -6.91
N GLY A 119 14.07 -9.52 -7.79
CA GLY A 119 12.68 -9.08 -7.58
C GLY A 119 12.52 -7.60 -7.24
N ALA A 120 13.61 -6.83 -7.19
CA ALA A 120 13.60 -5.36 -7.15
C ALA A 120 14.24 -4.80 -8.43
N ASP A 121 13.72 -3.70 -8.98
CA ASP A 121 14.38 -3.01 -10.11
C ASP A 121 15.58 -2.19 -9.63
N HIS A 122 15.41 -1.50 -8.50
CA HIS A 122 16.43 -0.68 -7.87
C HIS A 122 16.53 -0.94 -6.36
N ALA A 123 17.64 -0.50 -5.79
CA ALA A 123 17.87 -0.43 -4.35
C ALA A 123 18.40 0.96 -4.00
N LEU A 124 17.96 1.50 -2.86
CA LEU A 124 18.33 2.82 -2.37
C LEU A 124 18.60 2.73 -0.88
N GLU A 125 19.78 3.16 -0.42
CA GLU A 125 20.12 3.12 1.01
C GLU A 125 19.18 4.01 1.85
N SER A 126 18.74 5.13 1.29
CA SER A 126 17.90 6.10 1.97
C SER A 126 17.03 6.87 0.99
N LEU A 127 15.76 7.13 1.34
CA LEU A 127 14.84 7.95 0.53
C LEU A 127 15.38 9.36 0.24
N HIS A 128 16.32 9.86 1.05
CA HIS A 128 16.95 11.15 0.85
C HIS A 128 17.74 11.21 -0.47
N ASN A 129 18.23 10.07 -0.96
CA ASN A 129 18.98 9.98 -2.22
C ASN A 129 18.07 9.91 -3.45
N MET A 130 16.74 9.96 -3.30
CA MET A 130 15.81 9.77 -4.42
C MET A 130 15.96 10.81 -5.52
N LYS A 131 16.26 12.08 -5.18
CA LYS A 131 16.49 13.15 -6.16
C LYS A 131 17.69 12.86 -7.07
N GLU A 132 18.73 12.27 -6.52
CA GLU A 132 19.94 11.89 -7.25
C GLU A 132 19.73 10.59 -8.03
N ALA A 133 19.01 9.63 -7.43
CA ALA A 133 18.75 8.33 -8.03
C ALA A 133 17.72 8.36 -9.17
N PHE A 134 16.75 9.27 -9.10
CA PHE A 134 15.65 9.41 -10.06
C PHE A 134 15.41 10.90 -10.39
N PRO A 135 16.39 11.59 -11.00
CA PRO A 135 16.29 13.03 -11.28
C PRO A 135 15.11 13.36 -12.22
N GLU A 136 14.71 12.42 -13.08
CA GLU A 136 13.58 12.56 -13.99
C GLU A 136 12.24 12.77 -13.27
N LEU A 137 12.09 12.27 -12.03
CA LEU A 137 10.89 12.48 -11.22
C LEU A 137 10.80 13.91 -10.65
N TRP A 138 11.90 14.67 -10.69
CA TRP A 138 12.01 16.03 -10.17
C TRP A 138 12.11 17.11 -11.25
N VAL A 139 11.99 16.74 -12.53
CA VAL A 139 11.85 17.73 -13.60
C VAL A 139 10.49 18.40 -13.45
N GLU A 140 10.49 19.70 -13.14
CA GLU A 140 9.26 20.48 -13.15
C GLU A 140 8.61 20.31 -14.51
N ALA A 141 7.34 19.88 -14.51
CA ALA A 141 6.58 19.72 -15.73
C ALA A 141 6.70 21.01 -16.54
N VAL A 142 7.37 20.94 -17.68
CA VAL A 142 7.35 22.02 -18.67
C VAL A 142 5.86 22.25 -18.92
N LYS A 143 5.39 23.47 -18.67
CA LYS A 143 4.00 23.84 -18.92
C LYS A 143 3.77 23.67 -20.41
N ASP A 144 3.24 22.52 -20.82
CA ASP A 144 2.55 22.40 -22.08
C ASP A 144 1.28 23.26 -21.94
N GLU A 145 1.41 24.54 -22.28
CA GLU A 145 0.30 25.31 -22.78
C GLU A 145 -0.15 24.66 -24.08
N ASP A 146 -1.05 23.68 -23.98
CA ASP A 146 -2.14 23.40 -24.94
C ASP A 146 -2.67 21.96 -24.85
N VAL A 147 -3.22 21.51 -23.71
CA VAL A 147 -4.42 20.65 -23.72
C VAL A 147 -5.27 20.92 -22.48
N ARG A 148 -6.46 21.50 -22.72
CA ARG A 148 -7.50 21.69 -21.71
C ARG A 148 -8.01 20.36 -21.13
N ASN A 149 -8.15 20.35 -19.81
CA ASN A 149 -9.08 19.61 -18.94
C ASN A 149 -8.83 18.10 -18.66
N SER A 150 -8.40 17.78 -17.43
CA SER A 150 -9.35 17.46 -16.34
C SER A 150 -8.64 17.21 -15.00
N SER A 151 -8.97 18.07 -14.02
CA SER A 151 -9.09 17.76 -12.58
C SER A 151 -7.83 17.41 -11.78
N LYS A 152 -7.08 18.47 -11.48
CA LYS A 152 -6.39 18.79 -10.22
C LYS A 152 -6.86 17.98 -8.98
N VAL A 153 -5.99 17.14 -8.42
CA VAL A 153 -6.08 16.71 -7.02
C VAL A 153 -4.68 16.81 -6.37
N GLY A 154 -4.32 18.03 -5.97
CA GLY A 154 -3.38 18.23 -4.89
C GLY A 154 -4.18 18.26 -3.60
N ILE A 155 -4.04 17.25 -2.75
CA ILE A 155 -4.67 17.23 -1.43
C ILE A 155 -3.76 17.99 -0.47
N GLU A 156 -3.90 19.31 -0.41
CA GLU A 156 -3.40 20.08 0.74
C GLU A 156 -4.49 20.12 1.80
N THR A 157 -4.23 19.48 2.94
CA THR A 157 -5.09 19.57 4.12
C THR A 157 -4.66 20.80 4.92
N SER A 158 -5.41 21.90 4.80
CA SER A 158 -5.26 23.02 5.73
C SER A 158 -6.01 22.71 7.03
N VAL A 159 -5.30 22.74 8.15
CA VAL A 159 -5.87 22.64 9.50
C VAL A 159 -6.20 24.06 9.97
N ILE A 160 -7.46 24.34 10.25
CA ILE A 160 -7.87 25.57 10.96
C ILE A 160 -7.84 25.27 12.45
N ALA A 161 -7.20 26.18 13.20
CA ALA A 161 -6.94 26.13 14.63
C ALA A 161 -8.22 26.12 15.50
#